data_AF-A0AA37P807-F1
#
_entry.id   AF-A0AA37P807-F1
#
_cell.length_a   1.000
_cell.length_b   1.000
_cell.length_c   1.000
_cell.angle_alpha   90.00
_cell.angle_beta   90.00
_cell.angle_gamma   90.00
#
_symmetry.space_group_name_H-M   'P 1'
#
loop_
_entity.id
_entity.type
_entity.pdbx_description
1 polymer ?
#
loop_
_entity_poly.entity_id
_entity_poly.type
_entity_poly.pdbx_seq_one_letter_code
_entity_poly.pdbx_strand_id
1 'polypeptide(L)'
;MSFFSLDLAQKGLSLYTVPAAFVMAMLPNIYAVASSGTHYDLCNPRKLQNNVAADDKLDKIAKARILRAKAASENAFESLGFYAAGVVAANVAGVDALTVNVLALGYVGCRALYNIVYVRLQDNRNFGPLRSIVWAASVGIVFTLYIKAAAQLASS
;
A
#
# COMPACT_ATOMS: atom_id res chain seq x y z
N MET A 1 24.32 13.07 18.77
CA MET A 1 22.95 12.57 18.95
C MET A 1 22.47 12.04 17.62
N SER A 2 22.37 10.71 17.45
CA SER A 2 21.91 10.12 16.20
C SER A 2 20.38 10.13 16.20
N PHE A 3 19.78 11.02 15.41
CA PHE A 3 18.31 11.15 15.32
C PHE A 3 17.66 10.10 14.41
N PHE A 4 18.44 9.22 13.77
CA PHE A 4 17.93 8.19 12.85
C PHE A 4 18.84 6.95 12.80
N SER A 5 19.29 6.44 13.95
CA SER A 5 19.82 5.07 13.96
C SER A 5 18.62 4.12 13.86
N LEU A 6 18.29 3.70 12.64
CA LEU A 6 17.20 2.77 12.35
C LEU A 6 17.62 1.38 12.84
N ASP A 7 17.49 1.16 14.15
CA ASP A 7 17.73 -0.15 14.76
C ASP A 7 16.57 -1.07 14.39
N LEU A 8 16.81 -1.92 13.38
CA LEU A 8 15.83 -2.88 12.91
C LEU A 8 15.48 -3.92 13.98
N ALA A 9 16.26 -4.09 15.04
CA ALA A 9 15.94 -4.97 16.16
C ALA A 9 15.09 -4.28 17.24
N GLN A 10 14.83 -2.97 17.13
CA GLN A 10 14.03 -2.23 18.10
C GLN A 10 12.59 -2.77 18.15
N LYS A 11 12.15 -3.16 19.35
CA LYS A 11 10.76 -3.56 19.58
C LYS A 11 9.80 -2.41 19.25
N GLY A 12 8.73 -2.74 18.53
CA GLY A 12 7.67 -1.79 18.19
C GLY A 12 7.92 -0.89 16.97
N LEU A 13 9.09 -0.97 16.31
CA LEU A 13 9.35 -0.20 15.07
C LEU A 13 8.30 -0.50 13.98
N SER A 14 7.90 -1.75 13.86
CA SER A 14 6.83 -2.21 12.97
C SER A 14 5.46 -1.56 13.22
N LEU A 15 5.18 -0.99 14.40
CA LEU A 15 3.91 -0.29 14.61
C LEU A 15 3.86 1.05 13.86
N TYR A 16 5.01 1.70 13.64
CA TYR A 16 5.08 2.93 12.84
C TYR A 16 4.82 2.70 11.35
N THR A 17 4.97 1.47 10.87
CA THR A 17 4.70 1.16 9.45
C THR A 17 3.21 1.11 9.16
N VAL A 18 2.34 0.96 10.16
CA VAL A 18 0.87 1.00 9.99
C VAL A 18 0.38 2.40 9.57
N PRO A 19 0.66 3.50 10.30
CA PRO A 19 0.33 4.83 9.82
C PRO A 19 1.09 5.19 8.54
N ALA A 20 2.34 4.71 8.36
CA ALA A 20 3.06 4.91 7.10
C ALA A 20 2.34 4.23 5.92
N ALA A 21 1.82 3.02 6.09
CA ALA A 21 1.05 2.31 5.08
C ALA A 21 -0.30 3.00 4.80
N PHE A 22 -0.94 3.57 5.81
CA PHE A 22 -2.14 4.40 5.64
C PHE A 22 -1.85 5.61 4.74
N VAL A 23 -0.78 6.36 5.04
CA VAL A 23 -0.34 7.49 4.20
C VAL A 23 0.00 7.00 2.79
N MET A 24 0.70 5.86 2.67
CA MET A 24 1.04 5.27 1.37
C MET A 24 -0.20 4.89 0.54
N ALA A 25 -1.30 4.48 1.18
CA ALA A 25 -2.59 4.22 0.53
C ALA A 25 -3.29 5.51 0.06
N MET A 26 -3.05 6.64 0.71
CA MET A 26 -3.60 7.95 0.32
C MET A 26 -2.88 8.56 -0.88
N LEU A 27 -1.57 8.35 -1.04
CA LEU A 27 -0.77 9.04 -2.05
C LEU A 27 -1.30 8.88 -3.50
N PRO A 28 -1.72 7.69 -3.97
CA PRO A 28 -2.33 7.57 -5.29
C PRO A 28 -3.64 8.33 -5.42
N ASN A 29 -4.44 8.42 -4.35
CA ASN A 29 -5.68 9.19 -4.33
C ASN A 29 -5.41 10.69 -4.47
N ILE A 30 -4.41 11.19 -3.74
CA ILE A 30 -3.97 12.60 -3.81
C ILE A 30 -3.52 12.92 -5.24
N TYR A 31 -2.72 12.04 -5.85
CA TYR A 31 -2.33 12.18 -7.26
C TYR A 31 -3.54 12.22 -8.21
N ALA A 32 -4.52 11.32 -8.01
CA ALA A 32 -5.72 11.28 -8.84
C ALA A 32 -6.56 12.57 -8.71
N VAL A 33 -6.75 13.08 -7.49
CA VAL A 33 -7.48 14.33 -7.23
C VAL A 33 -6.74 15.53 -7.82
N ALA A 34 -5.43 15.64 -7.57
CA ALA A 34 -4.62 16.73 -8.12
C ALA A 34 -4.58 16.73 -9.67
N SER A 35 -4.64 15.54 -10.28
CA SER A 35 -4.57 15.39 -11.74
C SER A 35 -5.93 15.48 -12.44
N SER A 36 -7.04 15.57 -11.71
CA SER A 36 -8.40 15.50 -12.28
C SER A 36 -9.09 16.85 -12.49
N GLY A 37 -8.50 17.96 -12.02
CA GLY A 37 -9.01 19.31 -12.30
C GLY A 37 -10.51 19.46 -12.02
N THR A 38 -11.26 19.89 -13.03
CA THR A 38 -12.71 20.13 -12.94
C THR A 38 -13.56 18.87 -12.77
N HIS A 39 -12.99 17.67 -12.97
CA HIS A 39 -13.71 16.41 -12.78
C HIS A 39 -13.87 16.02 -11.29
N TYR A 40 -13.13 16.68 -10.39
CA TYR A 40 -13.23 16.47 -8.96
C TYR A 40 -14.31 17.37 -8.34
N ASP A 41 -15.43 16.76 -7.96
CA ASP A 41 -16.50 17.41 -7.20
C ASP A 41 -16.27 17.23 -5.69
N LEU A 42 -16.06 18.33 -4.96
CA LEU A 42 -15.87 18.32 -3.51
C LEU A 42 -17.10 17.82 -2.75
N CYS A 43 -18.31 18.05 -3.28
CA CYS A 43 -19.55 17.59 -2.69
C CYS A 43 -19.82 16.11 -2.98
N ASN A 44 -19.20 15.55 -4.04
CA ASN A 44 -19.35 14.15 -4.43
C ASN A 44 -17.99 13.49 -4.79
N PRO A 45 -17.02 13.42 -3.87
CA PRO A 45 -15.64 13.03 -4.17
C PRO A 45 -15.49 11.59 -4.67
N ARG A 46 -16.47 10.72 -4.37
CA ARG A 46 -16.52 9.32 -4.84
C ARG A 46 -16.93 9.19 -6.30
N LYS A 47 -17.56 10.22 -6.90
CA LYS A 47 -17.93 10.22 -8.32
C LYS A 47 -16.76 10.51 -9.26
N LEU A 48 -15.56 10.81 -8.72
CA LEU A 48 -14.41 11.16 -9.54
C LEU A 48 -14.13 10.15 -10.65
N GLN A 49 -14.15 8.85 -10.33
CA GLN A 49 -13.88 7.80 -11.33
C GLN A 49 -14.89 7.85 -12.48
N ASN A 50 -16.18 8.02 -12.16
CA ASN A 50 -17.25 8.11 -13.15
C ASN A 50 -17.11 9.37 -14.01
N ASN A 51 -16.80 10.51 -13.39
CA ASN A 51 -16.62 11.78 -14.09
C ASN A 51 -15.44 11.74 -15.07
N VAL A 52 -14.33 11.13 -14.66
CA VAL A 52 -13.13 10.95 -15.49
C VAL A 52 -13.38 9.91 -16.60
N ALA A 53 -14.11 8.84 -16.29
CA ALA A 53 -14.45 7.81 -17.27
C ALA A 53 -15.40 8.32 -18.37
N ALA A 54 -16.32 9.23 -18.03
CA ALA A 54 -17.30 9.78 -18.97
C ALA A 54 -16.74 10.84 -19.94
N ASP A 55 -15.56 11.40 -19.68
CA ASP A 55 -14.95 12.38 -20.59
C ASP A 55 -14.08 11.71 -21.66
N ASP A 56 -14.51 11.78 -22.92
CA ASP A 56 -13.79 11.24 -24.09
C ASP A 56 -12.75 12.22 -24.66
N LYS A 57 -12.77 13.49 -24.22
CA LYS A 57 -11.81 14.52 -24.66
C LYS A 57 -10.53 14.52 -23.85
N LEU A 58 -10.53 13.89 -22.67
CA LEU A 58 -9.34 13.77 -21.84
C LEU A 58 -8.26 12.93 -22.54
N ASP A 59 -7.00 13.34 -22.41
CA ASP A 59 -5.88 12.54 -22.91
C ASP A 59 -5.96 11.11 -22.37
N LYS A 60 -5.81 10.13 -23.27
CA LYS A 60 -6.02 8.70 -22.95
C LYS A 60 -5.05 8.22 -21.87
N ILE A 61 -3.80 8.70 -21.91
CA ILE A 61 -2.77 8.30 -20.95
C ILE A 61 -3.08 8.92 -19.59
N ALA A 62 -3.37 10.23 -19.54
CA ALA A 62 -3.78 10.92 -18.33
C ALA A 62 -5.01 10.28 -17.69
N LYS A 63 -6.05 9.98 -18.49
CA LYS A 63 -7.28 9.29 -18.06
C LYS A 63 -6.97 7.96 -17.41
N ALA A 64 -6.18 7.13 -18.10
CA ALA A 64 -5.79 5.81 -17.59
C ALA A 64 -4.95 5.91 -16.29
N ARG A 65 -4.08 6.92 -16.16
CA ARG A 65 -3.28 7.12 -14.93
C ARG A 65 -4.15 7.53 -13.74
N ILE A 66 -5.12 8.44 -13.93
CA ILE A 66 -6.04 8.88 -12.87
C ILE A 66 -6.88 7.70 -12.37
N LEU A 67 -7.46 6.92 -13.30
CA LEU A 67 -8.27 5.75 -12.96
C LEU A 67 -7.45 4.67 -12.23
N ARG A 68 -6.23 4.37 -12.71
CA ARG A 68 -5.32 3.44 -12.03
C ARG A 68 -4.89 3.93 -10.66
N ALA A 69 -4.69 5.23 -10.48
CA ALA A 69 -4.31 5.79 -9.19
C ALA A 69 -5.45 5.69 -8.16
N LYS A 70 -6.71 5.91 -8.56
CA LYS A 70 -7.85 5.62 -7.69
C LYS A 70 -7.96 4.14 -7.34
N ALA A 71 -7.87 3.25 -8.33
CA ALA A 71 -7.90 1.80 -8.10
C ALA A 71 -6.75 1.32 -7.20
N ALA A 72 -5.55 1.90 -7.33
CA ALA A 72 -4.41 1.60 -6.47
C ALA A 72 -4.66 1.98 -5.00
N SER A 73 -5.27 3.15 -4.77
CA SER A 73 -5.64 3.60 -3.43
C SER A 73 -6.69 2.70 -2.80
N GLU A 74 -7.76 2.37 -3.54
CA GLU A 74 -8.83 1.48 -3.09
C GLU A 74 -8.28 0.10 -2.70
N ASN A 75 -7.44 -0.49 -3.55
CA ASN A 75 -6.78 -1.77 -3.26
C ASN A 75 -5.90 -1.73 -1.99
N ALA A 76 -5.19 -0.62 -1.78
CA ALA A 76 -4.38 -0.45 -0.58
C ALA A 76 -5.26 -0.38 0.68
N PHE A 77 -6.38 0.34 0.63
CA PHE A 77 -7.32 0.43 1.76
C PHE A 77 -8.02 -0.90 2.08
N GLU A 78 -8.39 -1.69 1.07
CA GLU A 78 -9.01 -3.03 1.25
C GLU A 78 -8.13 -3.98 2.07
N SER A 79 -6.80 -3.87 1.91
CA SER A 79 -5.84 -4.78 2.52
C SER A 79 -5.08 -4.18 3.71
N LEU A 80 -5.30 -2.90 4.00
CA LEU A 80 -4.65 -2.19 5.12
C LEU A 80 -5.04 -2.77 6.47
N GLY A 81 -6.33 -3.06 6.67
CA GLY A 81 -6.82 -3.64 7.93
C GLY A 81 -6.21 -5.02 8.20
N PHE A 82 -6.10 -5.86 7.17
CA PHE A 82 -5.47 -7.17 7.24
C PHE A 82 -3.97 -7.06 7.60
N TYR A 83 -3.26 -6.11 6.99
CA TYR A 83 -1.87 -5.84 7.34
C TYR A 83 -1.70 -5.35 8.78
N ALA A 84 -2.48 -4.33 9.19
CA ALA A 84 -2.39 -3.73 10.51
C ALA A 84 -2.63 -4.78 11.61
N ALA A 85 -3.65 -5.62 11.44
CA ALA A 85 -3.95 -6.70 12.37
C ALA A 85 -2.82 -7.75 12.39
N GLY A 86 -2.20 -8.09 11.26
CA GLY A 86 -1.06 -9.01 11.22
C GLY A 86 0.18 -8.47 11.96
N VAL A 87 0.49 -7.18 11.81
CA VAL A 87 1.59 -6.53 12.55
C VAL A 87 1.33 -6.55 14.06
N VAL A 88 0.13 -6.18 14.48
CA VAL A 88 -0.25 -6.19 15.90
C VAL A 88 -0.19 -7.60 16.46
N ALA A 89 -0.75 -8.59 15.74
CA ALA A 89 -0.73 -9.99 16.17
C ALA A 89 0.71 -10.52 16.35
N ALA A 90 1.63 -10.24 15.42
CA ALA A 90 3.01 -10.68 15.52
C ALA A 90 3.76 -10.02 16.70
N ASN A 91 3.52 -8.74 16.96
CA ASN A 91 4.11 -8.06 18.12
C ASN A 91 3.54 -8.61 19.44
N VAL A 92 2.23 -8.79 19.55
CA VAL A 92 1.57 -9.31 20.77
C VAL A 92 1.96 -10.75 21.05
N ALA A 93 2.10 -11.58 20.00
CA ALA A 93 2.57 -12.95 20.13
C ALA A 93 4.04 -13.06 20.59
N GLY A 94 4.81 -11.97 20.56
CA GLY A 94 6.22 -11.97 20.96
C GLY A 94 7.15 -12.53 19.88
N VAL A 95 6.78 -12.44 18.60
CA VAL A 95 7.67 -12.80 17.49
C VAL A 95 8.93 -11.91 17.53
N ASP A 96 10.07 -12.46 17.13
CA ASP A 96 11.33 -11.73 17.00
C ASP A 96 11.16 -10.37 16.30
N ALA A 97 11.61 -9.30 16.97
CA ALA A 97 11.37 -7.92 16.56
C ALA A 97 12.02 -7.60 15.20
N LEU A 98 13.25 -8.09 14.97
CA LEU A 98 13.94 -7.92 13.70
C LEU A 98 13.12 -8.48 12.55
N THR A 99 12.60 -9.70 12.72
CA THR A 99 11.76 -10.36 11.73
C THR A 99 10.49 -9.57 11.43
N VAL A 100 9.76 -9.13 12.46
CA VAL A 100 8.51 -8.36 12.28
C VAL A 100 8.81 -7.02 11.59
N ASN A 101 9.88 -6.33 11.98
CA ASN A 101 10.26 -5.04 11.43
C ASN A 101 10.67 -5.14 9.95
N VAL A 102 11.47 -6.14 9.57
CA VAL A 102 11.86 -6.37 8.18
C VAL A 102 10.65 -6.68 7.31
N LEU A 103 9.74 -7.54 7.77
CA LEU A 103 8.49 -7.86 7.06
C LEU A 103 7.62 -6.60 6.93
N ALA A 104 7.45 -5.85 8.02
CA ALA A 104 6.63 -4.64 8.03
C ALA A 104 7.16 -3.55 7.08
N LEU A 105 8.47 -3.32 7.05
CA LEU A 105 9.12 -2.39 6.10
C LEU A 105 9.03 -2.92 4.67
N GLY A 106 9.23 -4.23 4.47
CA GLY A 106 9.07 -4.89 3.17
C GLY A 106 7.67 -4.69 2.59
N TYR A 107 6.62 -4.75 3.42
CA TYR A 107 5.25 -4.46 2.99
C TYR A 107 5.11 -3.02 2.48
N VAL A 108 5.60 -2.03 3.22
CA VAL A 108 5.55 -0.61 2.81
C VAL A 108 6.33 -0.40 1.51
N GLY A 109 7.51 -1.01 1.37
CA GLY A 109 8.29 -1.00 0.14
C GLY A 109 7.56 -1.61 -1.05
N CYS A 110 6.91 -2.77 -0.85
CA CYS A 110 6.07 -3.39 -1.88
C CYS A 110 4.90 -2.48 -2.28
N ARG A 111 4.28 -1.77 -1.33
CA ARG A 111 3.18 -0.82 -1.63
C ARG A 111 3.66 0.39 -2.42
N ALA A 112 4.81 0.96 -2.06
CA ALA A 112 5.42 2.03 -2.84
C ALA A 112 5.72 1.57 -4.28
N LEU A 113 6.33 0.39 -4.43
CA LEU A 113 6.64 -0.17 -5.75
C LEU A 113 5.38 -0.48 -6.55
N TYR A 114 4.35 -1.09 -5.94
CA TYR A 114 3.06 -1.36 -6.58
C TYR A 114 2.43 -0.08 -7.12
N ASN A 115 2.41 1.00 -6.32
CA ASN A 115 1.86 2.28 -6.73
C ASN A 115 2.61 2.88 -7.93
N ILE A 116 3.94 2.84 -7.92
CA ILE A 116 4.77 3.34 -9.04
C ILE A 116 4.53 2.51 -10.31
N VAL A 117 4.57 1.17 -10.19
CA VAL A 117 4.38 0.26 -11.32
C VAL A 117 3.00 0.46 -11.92
N TYR A 118 1.96 0.48 -11.08
CA TYR A 118 0.59 0.52 -11.56
C TYR A 118 0.23 1.88 -12.17
N VAL A 119 0.60 2.99 -11.52
CA VAL A 119 0.20 4.32 -11.98
C VAL A 119 1.07 4.81 -13.13
N ARG A 120 2.39 4.55 -13.12
CA ARG A 120 3.34 5.15 -14.08
C ARG A 120 3.86 4.15 -15.10
N LEU A 121 4.43 3.03 -14.65
CA LEU A 121 5.13 2.11 -15.56
C LEU A 121 4.18 1.29 -16.45
N GLN A 122 2.98 1.02 -15.96
CA GLN A 122 1.95 0.27 -16.70
C GLN A 122 1.34 1.05 -17.89
N ASP A 123 1.85 2.25 -18.20
CA ASP A 123 1.65 2.83 -19.54
C ASP A 123 2.18 1.87 -20.62
N ASN A 124 3.28 1.17 -20.32
CA ASN A 124 3.71 0.00 -21.07
C ASN A 124 3.07 -1.26 -20.45
N ARG A 125 2.23 -1.93 -21.25
CA ARG A 125 1.45 -3.11 -20.83
C ARG A 125 2.32 -4.27 -20.35
N ASN A 126 3.59 -4.32 -20.74
CA ASN A 126 4.56 -5.34 -20.33
C ASN A 126 4.86 -5.33 -18.82
N PHE A 127 4.59 -4.23 -18.12
CA PHE A 127 4.75 -4.16 -16.65
C PHE A 127 3.53 -4.68 -15.88
N GLY A 128 2.46 -5.10 -16.57
CA GLY A 128 1.26 -5.68 -15.94
C GLY A 128 1.55 -6.88 -15.02
N PRO A 129 2.39 -7.86 -15.41
CA PRO A 129 2.77 -8.97 -14.55
C PRO A 129 3.56 -8.55 -13.31
N LEU A 130 4.45 -7.57 -13.44
CA LEU A 130 5.25 -7.05 -12.32
C LEU A 130 4.35 -6.51 -11.21
N ARG A 131 3.29 -5.77 -11.58
CA ARG A 131 2.29 -5.29 -10.62
C ARG A 131 1.69 -6.43 -9.80
N SER A 132 1.29 -7.52 -10.46
CA SER A 132 0.69 -8.68 -9.78
C SER A 132 1.68 -9.39 -8.86
N ILE A 133 2.95 -9.52 -9.27
CA ILE A 133 4.01 -10.12 -8.44
C ILE A 133 4.25 -9.29 -7.18
N VAL A 134 4.38 -7.97 -7.32
CA VAL A 134 4.61 -7.08 -6.17
C VAL A 134 3.41 -7.07 -5.22
N TRP A 135 2.20 -7.13 -5.76
CA TRP A 135 0.98 -7.29 -4.95
C TRP A 135 0.98 -8.61 -4.19
N ALA A 136 1.26 -9.73 -4.87
CA ALA A 136 1.32 -11.05 -4.24
C ALA A 136 2.40 -11.13 -3.15
N ALA A 137 3.57 -10.51 -3.38
CA ALA A 137 4.61 -10.39 -2.37
C ALA A 137 4.12 -9.61 -1.14
N SER A 138 3.43 -8.48 -1.33
CA SER A 138 2.86 -7.71 -0.21
C SER A 138 1.85 -8.53 0.60
N VAL A 139 1.03 -9.35 -0.06
CA VAL A 139 0.07 -10.23 0.59
C VAL A 139 0.79 -11.37 1.33
N GLY A 140 1.79 -12.00 0.70
CA GLY A 140 2.61 -13.05 1.30
C GLY A 140 3.33 -12.60 2.56
N ILE A 141 3.77 -11.34 2.63
CA ILE A 141 4.32 -10.74 3.84
C ILE A 141 3.28 -10.72 4.98
N VAL A 142 2.04 -10.30 4.68
CA VAL A 142 0.96 -10.28 5.69
C VAL A 142 0.65 -11.69 6.19
N PHE A 143 0.53 -12.67 5.28
CA PHE A 143 0.37 -14.08 5.68
C PHE A 143 1.52 -14.56 6.56
N THR A 144 2.76 -14.19 6.22
CA THR A 144 3.94 -14.57 7.00
C THR A 144 3.89 -14.01 8.43
N LEU A 145 3.42 -12.77 8.61
CA LEU A 145 3.22 -12.18 9.94
C LEU A 145 2.24 -13.00 10.78
N TYR A 146 1.09 -13.39 10.21
CA TYR A 146 0.11 -14.22 10.89
C TYR A 146 0.63 -15.62 11.22
N ILE A 147 1.30 -16.28 10.26
CA ILE A 147 1.87 -17.63 10.47
C ILE A 147 2.92 -17.60 11.58
N LYS A 148 3.80 -16.59 11.59
CA LYS A 148 4.80 -16.43 12.65
C LYS A 148 4.17 -16.13 14.01
N ALA A 149 3.13 -15.30 14.05
CA ALA A 149 2.39 -15.03 15.27
C ALA A 149 1.76 -16.31 15.83
N ALA A 150 1.09 -17.09 14.98
CA ALA A 150 0.47 -18.36 15.37
C ALA A 150 1.50 -19.39 15.87
N ALA A 151 2.63 -19.52 15.16
CA ALA A 151 3.71 -20.42 15.56
C ALA A 151 4.31 -20.05 16.92
N GLN A 152 4.52 -18.75 17.17
CA GLN A 152 5.06 -18.26 18.44
C GLN A 152 4.12 -18.51 19.62
N LEU A 153 2.81 -18.32 19.42
CA LEU A 153 1.79 -18.60 20.44
C LEU A 153 1.68 -20.10 20.74
N ALA A 154 1.85 -20.97 19.73
CA ALA A 154 1.82 -22.42 19.92
C ALA A 154 3.06 -22.98 20.65
N SER A 155 4.18 -22.26 20.62
CA SER A 155 5.42 -22.65 21.30
C SER A 155 5.59 -22.05 22.71
N SER A 156 4.64 -21.21 23.15
CA SER A 156 4.65 -20.54 24.46
C SER A 156 3.84 -21.32 25.48
#